data_AF-A0A7V1EH85-F1
#
_entry.id   AF-A0A7V1EH85-F1
#
_cell.length_a   1.000
_cell.length_b   1.000
_cell.length_c   1.000
_cell.angle_alpha   90.00
_cell.angle_beta   90.00
_cell.angle_gamma   90.00
#
_symmetry.space_group_name_H-M   'P 1'
#
loop_
_entity.id
_entity.type
_entity.pdbx_description
1 polymer ?
#
loop_
_entity_poly.entity_id
_entity_poly.type
_entity_poly.pdbx_seq_one_letter_code
_entity_poly.pdbx_strand_id
1 'polypeptide(L)'
;MFRRFKYSLIFIVITLLFCAHKGPPLHIDRIDPKLEKVAPVNDHQIFLYFSEALDTTSIKSENFLIYTEQETLKIIAVTPGNTSEQISLYTQKMAKIEYFIDGRVYDLSRRVGIFKTKFIGSIKPDTIQPVITNYSKGFKLKNFSLEFSEPIDTGSIKYYIFPKRKMVKDWHYMKKLYLNPETDSLNYDTTYYLFISEIQDLSGNRGAPFVTTITPDTIYNPIFIRGKAVFNDTPLASGIGLLGYEKILGVSTISQGEFLFEVRDSSKYFIQVFGENCYGADSASALDTNIIKLMPGVSNLDSIIN
;
A
#
# COMPACT_ATOMS: atom_id res chain seq x y z
N MET A 1 -32.54 62.23 51.84
CA MET A 1 -33.45 61.13 52.22
C MET A 1 -33.35 60.05 51.16
N PHE A 2 -32.91 58.87 51.56
CA PHE A 2 -32.29 57.84 50.74
C PHE A 2 -33.28 56.88 50.06
N ARG A 3 -32.77 56.19 49.02
CA ARG A 3 -33.18 54.90 48.45
C ARG A 3 -34.48 54.87 47.62
N ARG A 4 -34.31 54.81 46.30
CA ARG A 4 -35.23 54.07 45.42
C ARG A 4 -34.47 53.05 44.57
N PHE A 5 -34.89 51.82 44.77
CA PHE A 5 -34.54 50.56 44.13
C PHE A 5 -34.17 50.65 42.64
N LYS A 6 -32.90 50.38 42.30
CA LYS A 6 -32.45 50.04 40.94
C LYS A 6 -31.77 48.66 40.86
N TYR A 7 -32.13 47.73 41.75
CA TYR A 7 -31.54 46.38 41.76
C TYR A 7 -32.49 45.28 41.25
N SER A 8 -33.72 45.61 40.87
CA SER A 8 -34.70 44.59 40.47
C SER A 8 -34.57 44.08 39.04
N LEU A 9 -33.94 44.83 38.12
CA LEU A 9 -33.85 44.43 36.70
C LEU A 9 -32.61 43.53 36.42
N ILE A 10 -31.51 43.75 37.14
CA ILE A 10 -30.25 43.02 36.92
C ILE A 10 -30.36 41.56 37.38
N PHE A 11 -31.15 41.28 38.42
CA PHE A 11 -31.37 39.91 38.90
C PHE A 11 -32.24 39.06 37.95
N ILE A 12 -33.10 39.68 37.14
CA ILE A 12 -33.97 38.96 36.17
C ILE A 12 -33.19 38.55 34.91
N VAL A 13 -32.16 39.30 34.52
CA VAL A 13 -31.33 38.96 33.35
C VAL A 13 -30.38 37.80 33.65
N ILE A 14 -29.90 37.67 34.90
CA ILE A 14 -29.00 36.58 35.28
C ILE A 14 -29.74 35.23 35.38
N THR A 15 -31.03 35.21 35.78
CA THR A 15 -31.79 33.94 35.87
C THR A 15 -32.24 33.39 34.53
N LEU A 16 -32.37 34.21 33.48
CA LEU A 16 -32.69 33.75 32.12
C LEU A 16 -31.49 33.15 31.37
N LEU A 17 -30.25 33.44 31.80
CA LEU A 17 -29.03 32.87 31.20
C LEU A 17 -28.68 31.46 31.72
N PHE A 18 -29.37 30.99 32.76
CA PHE A 18 -29.23 29.62 33.29
C PHE A 18 -30.42 28.73 32.93
N CYS A 19 -31.05 28.94 31.77
CA CYS A 19 -31.69 27.83 31.08
C CYS A 19 -30.58 26.88 30.61
N ALA A 20 -30.07 26.06 31.54
CA ALA A 20 -29.36 24.84 31.22
C ALA A 20 -30.35 23.95 30.47
N HIS A 21 -30.42 24.14 29.14
CA HIS A 21 -30.94 23.12 28.25
C HIS A 21 -30.17 21.86 28.62
N LYS A 22 -30.86 20.94 29.29
CA LYS A 22 -30.40 19.57 29.42
C LYS A 22 -30.11 19.17 27.98
N GLY A 23 -28.83 19.06 27.63
CA GLY A 23 -28.44 18.61 26.31
C GLY A 23 -29.23 17.35 25.99
N PRO A 24 -29.55 17.09 24.72
CA PRO A 24 -30.16 15.82 24.34
C PRO A 24 -29.40 14.70 25.05
N PRO A 25 -30.10 13.70 25.62
CA PRO A 25 -29.45 12.65 26.39
C PRO A 25 -28.28 12.12 25.58
N LEU A 26 -27.08 12.11 26.17
CA LEU A 26 -25.91 11.52 25.54
C LEU A 26 -26.33 10.12 25.10
N HIS A 27 -26.37 9.89 23.79
CA HIS A 27 -26.68 8.59 23.24
C HIS A 27 -25.48 7.68 23.55
N ILE A 28 -25.49 7.11 24.75
CA ILE A 28 -24.50 6.14 25.18
C ILE A 28 -24.79 4.89 24.37
N ASP A 29 -23.86 4.55 23.50
CA ASP A 29 -23.90 3.29 22.79
C ASP A 29 -23.77 2.12 23.79
N ARG A 30 -24.68 1.13 23.69
CA ARG A 30 -24.79 0.01 24.65
C ARG A 30 -24.73 -1.39 24.04
N ILE A 31 -24.71 -1.51 22.72
CA ILE A 31 -24.57 -2.78 22.00
C ILE A 31 -23.09 -3.10 21.77
N ASP A 32 -22.53 -4.15 22.37
CA ASP A 32 -21.15 -4.55 22.05
C ASP A 32 -21.07 -5.15 20.63
N PRO A 33 -19.92 -5.01 19.93
CA PRO A 33 -19.77 -5.59 18.59
C PRO A 33 -19.88 -7.12 18.65
N LYS A 34 -20.77 -7.70 17.84
CA LYS A 34 -21.01 -9.14 17.79
C LYS A 34 -20.49 -9.73 16.49
N LEU A 35 -19.84 -10.88 16.57
CA LEU A 35 -19.48 -11.65 15.38
C LEU A 35 -20.75 -12.26 14.77
N GLU A 36 -21.04 -11.92 13.52
CA GLU A 36 -22.21 -12.41 12.78
C GLU A 36 -21.86 -13.60 11.89
N LYS A 37 -20.67 -13.59 11.28
CA LYS A 37 -20.28 -14.59 10.30
C LYS A 37 -18.77 -14.81 10.26
N VAL A 38 -18.39 -16.07 10.10
CA VAL A 38 -17.02 -16.49 9.73
C VAL A 38 -17.08 -17.10 8.33
N ALA A 39 -16.26 -16.60 7.42
CA ALA A 39 -16.21 -17.05 6.04
C ALA A 39 -14.76 -17.34 5.62
N PRO A 40 -14.33 -18.62 5.61
CA PRO A 40 -13.06 -19.02 5.02
C PRO A 40 -13.16 -18.89 3.49
N VAL A 41 -12.38 -17.99 2.91
CA VAL A 41 -12.47 -17.59 1.50
C VAL A 41 -11.61 -18.47 0.62
N ASN A 42 -10.38 -18.74 1.08
CA ASN A 42 -9.39 -19.61 0.46
C ASN A 42 -8.63 -20.36 1.57
N ASP A 43 -7.60 -21.12 1.22
CA ASP A 43 -6.83 -21.95 2.14
C ASP A 43 -5.89 -21.17 3.07
N HIS A 44 -5.79 -19.85 2.94
CA HIS A 44 -4.97 -18.97 3.80
C HIS A 44 -5.76 -17.80 4.39
N GLN A 45 -7.04 -17.60 4.05
CA GLN A 45 -7.78 -16.38 4.38
C GLN A 45 -9.16 -16.67 4.96
N ILE A 46 -9.49 -15.96 6.04
CA ILE A 46 -10.79 -15.99 6.71
C ILE A 46 -11.30 -14.56 6.85
N PHE A 47 -12.55 -14.33 6.47
CA PHE A 47 -13.27 -13.09 6.80
C PHE A 47 -14.14 -13.27 8.03
N LEU A 48 -14.05 -12.31 8.94
CA LEU A 48 -14.92 -12.16 10.09
C LEU A 48 -15.80 -10.93 9.85
N TYR A 49 -17.11 -11.09 9.98
CA TYR A 49 -18.09 -10.00 9.84
C TYR A 49 -18.76 -9.73 11.18
N PHE A 50 -18.85 -8.46 11.53
CA PHE A 50 -19.37 -7.99 12.80
C PHE A 50 -20.63 -7.14 12.62
N SER A 51 -21.41 -6.99 13.69
CA SER A 51 -22.68 -6.26 13.69
C SER A 51 -22.55 -4.75 13.56
N GLU A 52 -21.34 -4.20 13.67
CA GLU A 52 -21.07 -2.76 13.65
C GLU A 52 -19.62 -2.45 13.25
N ALA A 53 -19.37 -1.17 12.97
CA ALA A 53 -18.07 -0.66 12.59
C ALA A 53 -17.05 -0.80 13.73
N LEU A 54 -15.86 -1.29 13.39
CA LEU A 54 -14.79 -1.57 14.35
C LEU A 54 -13.75 -0.45 14.40
N ASP A 55 -13.11 -0.29 15.56
CA ASP A 55 -11.88 0.47 15.68
C ASP A 55 -10.73 -0.30 15.04
N THR A 56 -10.44 0.04 13.79
CA THR A 56 -9.39 -0.59 12.99
C THR A 56 -7.99 -0.43 13.58
N THR A 57 -7.75 0.56 14.44
CA THR A 57 -6.44 0.80 15.07
C THR A 57 -6.14 -0.19 16.19
N SER A 58 -7.19 -0.80 16.77
CA SER A 58 -7.08 -1.78 17.85
C SER A 58 -6.83 -3.22 17.36
N ILE A 59 -6.95 -3.46 16.05
CA ILE A 59 -6.88 -4.78 15.43
C ILE A 59 -5.43 -5.29 15.44
N LYS A 60 -5.18 -6.36 16.18
CA LYS A 60 -3.88 -7.02 16.31
C LYS A 60 -4.04 -8.54 16.29
N SER A 61 -3.02 -9.27 15.80
CA SER A 61 -3.03 -10.73 15.76
C SER A 61 -3.19 -11.38 17.12
N GLU A 62 -2.62 -10.80 18.18
CA GLU A 62 -2.74 -11.24 19.58
C GLU A 62 -4.18 -11.24 20.12
N ASN A 63 -5.12 -10.58 19.43
CA ASN A 63 -6.52 -10.56 19.82
C ASN A 63 -7.30 -11.77 19.30
N PHE A 64 -6.68 -12.66 18.51
CA PHE A 64 -7.33 -13.79 17.87
C PHE A 64 -6.55 -15.08 18.12
N LEU A 65 -7.27 -16.18 18.31
CA LEU A 65 -6.70 -17.51 18.43
C LEU A 65 -7.53 -18.48 17.60
N ILE A 66 -6.88 -19.20 16.67
CA ILE A 66 -7.51 -20.26 15.88
C ILE A 66 -6.85 -21.59 16.24
N TYR A 67 -7.64 -22.62 16.53
CA TYR A 67 -7.12 -23.90 16.99
C TYR A 67 -8.07 -25.06 16.67
N THR A 68 -7.50 -26.26 16.70
CA THR A 68 -8.19 -27.54 16.76
C THR A 68 -8.00 -28.13 18.17
N GLU A 69 -8.47 -29.36 18.41
CA GLU A 69 -8.18 -30.05 19.66
C GLU A 69 -6.69 -30.39 19.82
N GLN A 70 -5.94 -30.46 18.71
CA GLN A 70 -4.56 -30.94 18.67
C GLN A 70 -3.54 -29.80 18.51
N GLU A 71 -3.88 -28.73 17.78
CA GLU A 71 -2.92 -27.71 17.37
C GLU A 71 -3.53 -26.32 17.20
N THR A 72 -2.69 -25.29 17.27
CA THR A 72 -3.05 -23.90 16.96
C THR A 72 -2.74 -23.61 15.50
N LEU A 73 -3.71 -23.10 14.74
CA LEU A 73 -3.49 -22.58 13.40
C LEU A 73 -2.84 -21.19 13.50
N LYS A 74 -1.60 -21.07 13.01
CA LYS A 74 -0.86 -19.80 13.07
C LYS A 74 -1.54 -18.72 12.22
N ILE A 75 -1.84 -17.58 12.84
CA ILE A 75 -2.24 -16.34 12.17
C ILE A 75 -0.97 -15.59 11.77
N ILE A 76 -0.81 -15.36 10.46
CA ILE A 76 0.32 -14.64 9.87
C ILE A 76 0.07 -13.14 9.91
N ALA A 77 -1.12 -12.71 9.49
CA ALA A 77 -1.50 -11.30 9.46
C ALA A 77 -2.97 -11.11 9.83
N VAL A 78 -3.27 -9.92 10.35
CA VAL A 78 -4.64 -9.45 10.56
C VAL A 78 -4.75 -8.06 9.98
N THR A 79 -5.74 -7.86 9.13
CA THR A 79 -6.00 -6.56 8.51
C THR A 79 -7.47 -6.17 8.68
N PRO A 80 -7.79 -4.88 8.67
CA PRO A 80 -9.14 -4.44 8.34
C PRO A 80 -9.58 -5.05 6.99
N GLY A 81 -10.86 -5.38 6.88
CA GLY A 81 -11.47 -5.85 5.65
C GLY A 81 -11.81 -4.70 4.69
N ASN A 82 -12.69 -4.99 3.72
CA ASN A 82 -13.15 -4.00 2.74
C ASN A 82 -14.26 -3.09 3.28
N THR A 83 -14.87 -3.46 4.41
CA THR A 83 -15.85 -2.64 5.14
C THR A 83 -15.39 -2.45 6.58
N SER A 84 -15.92 -1.45 7.27
CA SER A 84 -15.58 -1.14 8.67
C SER A 84 -15.97 -2.25 9.66
N GLU A 85 -16.89 -3.13 9.26
CA GLU A 85 -17.42 -4.25 10.05
C GLU A 85 -16.68 -5.56 9.77
N GLN A 86 -15.65 -5.54 8.92
CA GLN A 86 -14.97 -6.74 8.45
C GLN A 86 -13.52 -6.78 8.95
N ILE A 87 -13.08 -7.96 9.38
CA ILE A 87 -11.67 -8.27 9.62
C ILE A 87 -11.24 -9.40 8.69
N SER A 88 -10.06 -9.27 8.11
CA SER A 88 -9.41 -10.32 7.34
C SER A 88 -8.28 -10.94 8.15
N LEU A 89 -8.39 -12.24 8.42
CA LEU A 89 -7.33 -13.05 9.02
C LEU A 89 -6.61 -13.81 7.91
N TYR A 90 -5.28 -13.75 7.93
CA TYR A 90 -4.42 -14.54 7.05
C TYR A 90 -3.67 -15.53 7.90
N THR A 91 -3.75 -16.81 7.55
CA THR A 91 -3.25 -17.94 8.33
C THR A 91 -2.23 -18.71 7.52
N GLN A 92 -1.52 -19.64 8.17
CA GLN A 92 -0.93 -20.75 7.44
C GLN A 92 -2.01 -21.58 6.74
N LYS A 93 -1.60 -22.42 5.79
CA LYS A 93 -2.49 -23.27 5.01
C LYS A 93 -3.45 -24.06 5.90
N MET A 94 -4.75 -23.92 5.64
CA MET A 94 -5.84 -24.62 6.31
C MET A 94 -6.10 -26.00 5.69
N ALA A 95 -6.59 -26.91 6.52
CA ALA A 95 -7.22 -28.15 6.08
C ALA A 95 -8.75 -28.01 6.09
N LYS A 96 -9.46 -28.90 5.39
CA LYS A 96 -10.93 -28.95 5.40
C LYS A 96 -11.45 -29.67 6.65
N ILE A 97 -11.20 -29.10 7.82
CA ILE A 97 -11.58 -29.62 9.14
C ILE A 97 -12.27 -28.53 9.97
N GLU A 98 -12.86 -28.92 11.10
CA GLU A 98 -13.43 -27.96 12.06
C GLU A 98 -12.32 -27.28 12.86
N TYR A 99 -12.38 -25.95 12.89
CA TYR A 99 -11.56 -25.08 13.73
C TYR A 99 -12.43 -24.31 14.70
N PHE A 100 -11.86 -24.00 15.85
CA PHE A 100 -12.37 -23.05 16.81
C PHE A 100 -11.66 -21.71 16.60
N ILE A 101 -12.41 -20.61 16.72
CA ILE A 101 -11.85 -19.26 16.75
C ILE A 101 -12.39 -18.50 17.94
N ASP A 102 -11.45 -18.01 18.75
CA ASP A 102 -11.69 -17.14 19.88
C ASP A 102 -11.09 -15.77 19.56
N GLY A 103 -11.77 -14.69 19.94
CA GLY A 103 -11.20 -13.37 19.71
C GLY A 103 -11.90 -12.24 20.46
N ARG A 104 -11.24 -11.08 20.42
CA ARG A 104 -11.79 -9.82 20.92
C ARG A 104 -11.61 -8.70 19.90
N VAL A 105 -12.60 -7.83 19.80
CA VAL A 105 -12.59 -6.65 18.93
C VAL A 105 -13.13 -5.44 19.69
N TYR A 106 -12.79 -4.25 19.18
CA TYR A 106 -13.29 -2.99 19.72
C TYR A 106 -14.09 -2.27 18.66
N ASP A 107 -15.20 -1.65 19.05
CA ASP A 107 -15.94 -0.72 18.22
C ASP A 107 -15.32 0.69 18.26
N LEU A 108 -15.89 1.63 17.49
CA LEU A 108 -15.46 3.03 17.49
C LEU A 108 -15.68 3.74 18.83
N SER A 109 -16.59 3.22 19.66
CA SER A 109 -16.89 3.69 21.03
C SER A 109 -15.98 3.04 22.10
N ARG A 110 -14.98 2.24 21.68
CA ARG A 110 -14.04 1.46 22.51
C ARG A 110 -14.67 0.41 23.41
N ARG A 111 -15.85 -0.09 23.07
CA ARG A 111 -16.45 -1.24 23.77
C ARG A 111 -15.96 -2.53 23.18
N VAL A 112 -15.93 -3.57 24.01
CA VAL A 112 -15.24 -4.82 23.71
C VAL A 112 -16.26 -5.88 23.34
N GLY A 113 -16.17 -6.40 22.12
CA GLY A 113 -16.84 -7.63 21.72
C GLY A 113 -15.90 -8.81 21.92
N ILE A 114 -16.33 -9.82 22.69
CA ILE A 114 -15.62 -11.09 22.84
C ILE A 114 -16.46 -12.18 22.17
N PHE A 115 -15.82 -13.03 21.38
CA PHE A 115 -16.51 -14.10 20.67
C PHE A 115 -15.73 -15.41 20.72
N LYS A 116 -16.49 -16.50 20.57
CA LYS A 116 -16.00 -17.86 20.41
C LYS A 116 -16.95 -18.59 19.47
N THR A 117 -16.44 -19.13 18.38
CA THR A 117 -17.26 -19.87 17.42
C THR A 117 -16.44 -20.94 16.70
N LYS A 118 -17.11 -21.69 15.82
CA LYS A 118 -16.49 -22.71 14.98
C LYS A 118 -16.64 -22.36 13.51
N PHE A 119 -15.72 -22.88 12.69
CA PHE A 119 -15.84 -22.84 11.24
C PHE A 119 -15.15 -24.05 10.62
N ILE A 120 -15.52 -24.37 9.37
CA ILE A 120 -14.82 -25.40 8.58
C ILE A 120 -13.79 -24.72 7.69
N GLY A 121 -12.52 -25.10 7.77
CA GLY A 121 -11.47 -24.54 6.91
C GLY A 121 -11.73 -24.76 5.42
N SER A 122 -11.21 -23.86 4.59
CA SER A 122 -11.24 -24.00 3.13
C SER A 122 -9.93 -24.60 2.61
N ILE A 123 -10.02 -25.32 1.49
CA ILE A 123 -8.86 -25.82 0.72
C ILE A 123 -8.80 -25.20 -0.68
N LYS A 124 -9.66 -24.20 -0.94
CA LYS A 124 -9.67 -23.50 -2.22
C LYS A 124 -8.37 -22.68 -2.31
N PRO A 125 -7.54 -22.85 -3.35
CA PRO A 125 -6.32 -22.07 -3.47
C PRO A 125 -6.65 -20.61 -3.69
N ASP A 126 -5.78 -19.74 -3.18
CA ASP A 126 -5.72 -18.36 -3.63
C ASP A 126 -5.09 -18.27 -5.01
N THR A 127 -5.73 -17.55 -5.92
CA THR A 127 -5.25 -17.37 -7.30
C THR A 127 -5.24 -15.90 -7.71
N ILE A 128 -5.48 -15.01 -6.75
CA ILE A 128 -5.52 -13.57 -6.99
C ILE A 128 -4.07 -13.08 -6.92
N GLN A 129 -3.63 -12.33 -7.92
CA GLN A 129 -2.30 -11.74 -7.90
C GLN A 129 -2.33 -10.43 -7.11
N PRO A 130 -1.32 -10.17 -6.26
CA PRO A 130 -1.24 -8.90 -5.57
C PRO A 130 -1.01 -7.77 -6.57
N VAL A 131 -1.77 -6.68 -6.41
CA VAL A 131 -1.64 -5.45 -7.20
C VAL A 131 -1.43 -4.25 -6.29
N ILE A 132 -0.66 -3.27 -6.75
CA ILE A 132 -0.52 -1.98 -6.05
C ILE A 132 -1.74 -1.13 -6.39
N THR A 133 -2.57 -0.84 -5.39
CA THR A 133 -3.84 -0.12 -5.53
C THR A 133 -3.72 1.38 -5.28
N ASN A 134 -2.73 1.79 -4.46
CA ASN A 134 -2.45 3.19 -4.19
C ASN A 134 -0.95 3.39 -3.98
N TYR A 135 -0.43 4.54 -4.39
CA TYR A 135 0.99 4.82 -4.28
C TYR A 135 1.33 6.30 -4.36
N SER A 136 2.46 6.66 -3.77
CA SER A 136 3.08 7.98 -3.90
C SER A 136 3.56 8.22 -5.33
N LYS A 137 3.11 9.32 -5.95
CA LYS A 137 3.59 9.78 -7.25
C LYS A 137 3.65 11.31 -7.32
N GLY A 138 4.68 11.85 -7.95
CA GLY A 138 4.79 13.27 -8.26
C GLY A 138 5.66 14.04 -7.27
N PHE A 139 5.27 15.25 -6.88
CA PHE A 139 6.13 16.21 -6.21
C PHE A 139 5.72 16.49 -4.75
N LYS A 140 6.59 17.17 -3.98
CA LYS A 140 6.46 17.41 -2.53
C LYS A 140 6.41 16.14 -1.68
N LEU A 141 6.99 15.05 -2.18
CA LEU A 141 7.00 13.75 -1.53
C LEU A 141 8.40 13.43 -1.00
N LYS A 142 8.47 12.97 0.25
CA LYS A 142 9.74 12.69 0.97
C LYS A 142 10.06 11.20 1.09
N ASN A 143 9.09 10.35 0.81
CA ASN A 143 9.20 8.90 0.88
C ASN A 143 8.31 8.27 -0.20
N PHE A 144 8.52 6.99 -0.48
CA PHE A 144 7.56 6.22 -1.25
C PHE A 144 6.54 5.60 -0.30
N SER A 145 5.27 5.67 -0.66
CA SER A 145 4.20 4.90 -0.02
C SER A 145 3.55 4.01 -1.07
N LEU A 146 3.26 2.77 -0.69
CA LEU A 146 2.58 1.78 -1.51
C LEU A 146 1.50 1.10 -0.68
N GLU A 147 0.35 0.86 -1.29
CA GLU A 147 -0.74 0.05 -0.74
C GLU A 147 -1.05 -1.06 -1.74
N PHE A 148 -1.07 -2.29 -1.25
CA PHE A 148 -1.34 -3.49 -2.02
C PHE A 148 -2.81 -3.92 -1.87
N SER A 149 -3.34 -4.69 -2.82
CA SER A 149 -4.68 -5.28 -2.75
C SER A 149 -4.84 -6.22 -1.55
N GLU A 150 -3.75 -6.87 -1.16
CA GLU A 150 -3.69 -7.90 -0.12
C GLU A 150 -2.33 -7.89 0.61
N PRO A 151 -2.20 -8.59 1.74
CA PRO A 151 -0.93 -8.75 2.43
C PRO A 151 0.15 -9.41 1.56
N ILE A 152 1.33 -8.81 1.60
CA ILE A 152 2.52 -9.24 0.88
C ILE A 152 3.44 -10.01 1.82
N ASP A 153 4.09 -11.07 1.32
CA ASP A 153 5.26 -11.62 2.00
C ASP A 153 6.37 -10.56 2.00
N THR A 154 6.58 -9.93 3.15
CA THR A 154 7.51 -8.80 3.30
C THR A 154 8.97 -9.17 3.05
N GLY A 155 9.30 -10.46 3.07
CA GLY A 155 10.61 -11.00 2.70
C GLY A 155 10.80 -11.17 1.19
N SER A 156 9.71 -11.29 0.42
CA SER A 156 9.73 -11.52 -1.02
C SER A 156 9.98 -10.26 -1.86
N ILE A 157 9.77 -9.07 -1.29
CA ILE A 157 9.82 -7.83 -2.07
C ILE A 157 11.26 -7.50 -2.52
N LYS A 158 11.45 -7.36 -3.83
CA LYS A 158 12.72 -6.93 -4.44
C LYS A 158 12.52 -5.63 -5.18
N TYR A 159 13.19 -4.57 -4.72
CA TYR A 159 13.03 -3.22 -5.25
C TYR A 159 14.37 -2.51 -5.42
N TYR A 160 14.34 -1.47 -6.25
CA TYR A 160 15.47 -0.60 -6.56
C TYR A 160 15.02 0.86 -6.57
N ILE A 161 15.91 1.74 -6.12
CA ILE A 161 15.70 3.19 -6.17
C ILE A 161 16.72 3.81 -7.11
N PHE A 162 16.28 4.69 -8.01
CA PHE A 162 17.15 5.45 -8.91
C PHE A 162 16.91 6.95 -8.80
N PRO A 163 17.95 7.79 -8.69
CA PRO A 163 19.34 7.43 -8.39
C PRO A 163 19.47 6.64 -7.08
N LYS A 164 20.52 5.82 -6.96
CA LYS A 164 20.71 4.87 -5.84
C LYS A 164 20.60 5.57 -4.48
N ARG A 165 19.63 5.14 -3.68
CA ARG A 165 19.42 5.60 -2.29
C ARG A 165 19.07 4.44 -1.38
N LYS A 166 19.58 4.51 -0.16
CA LYS A 166 19.22 3.56 0.90
C LYS A 166 17.88 3.97 1.50
N MET A 167 16.99 2.99 1.59
CA MET A 167 15.65 3.15 2.13
C MET A 167 15.42 2.15 3.25
N VAL A 168 14.76 2.58 4.31
CA VAL A 168 14.27 1.75 5.41
C VAL A 168 12.82 1.38 5.12
N LYS A 169 12.51 0.08 5.16
CA LYS A 169 11.17 -0.46 5.00
C LYS A 169 10.39 -0.30 6.30
N ASP A 170 9.23 0.32 6.24
CA ASP A 170 8.24 0.34 7.32
C ASP A 170 6.91 -0.26 6.81
N TRP A 171 6.51 -1.38 7.41
CA TRP A 171 5.37 -2.19 6.97
C TRP A 171 4.20 -2.05 7.93
N HIS A 172 3.03 -1.76 7.39
CA HIS A 172 1.80 -1.66 8.15
C HIS A 172 0.84 -2.74 7.67
N TYR A 173 0.51 -3.66 8.58
CA TYR A 173 -0.38 -4.81 8.34
C TYR A 173 0.02 -5.67 7.12
N MET A 174 1.31 -5.68 6.73
CA MET A 174 1.83 -6.35 5.53
C MET A 174 1.18 -5.90 4.20
N LYS A 175 0.31 -4.88 4.22
CA LYS A 175 -0.47 -4.39 3.08
C LYS A 175 -0.06 -2.97 2.65
N LYS A 176 0.60 -2.23 3.53
CA LYS A 176 1.15 -0.90 3.24
C LYS A 176 2.65 -0.89 3.50
N LEU A 177 3.40 -0.38 2.54
CA LEU A 177 4.84 -0.21 2.63
C LEU A 177 5.20 1.27 2.51
N TYR A 178 5.92 1.77 3.49
CA TYR A 178 6.62 3.04 3.41
C TYR A 178 8.12 2.78 3.23
N LEU A 179 8.71 3.37 2.20
CA LEU A 179 10.15 3.38 1.98
C LEU A 179 10.68 4.77 2.33
N ASN A 180 11.21 4.87 3.55
CA ASN A 180 11.75 6.12 4.08
C ASN A 180 13.25 6.18 3.80
N PRO A 181 13.81 7.34 3.41
CA PRO A 181 15.26 7.48 3.28
C PRO A 181 15.94 7.19 4.63
N GLU A 182 17.04 6.44 4.61
CA GLU A 182 17.79 6.10 5.83
C GLU A 182 18.41 7.35 6.51
N THR A 183 18.70 8.38 5.70
CA THR A 183 19.17 9.69 6.16
C THR A 183 18.06 10.74 6.05
N ASP A 184 18.23 11.87 6.73
CA ASP A 184 17.20 12.88 6.97
C ASP A 184 16.49 13.47 5.73
N SER A 185 17.03 13.33 4.51
CA SER A 185 16.30 13.78 3.32
C SER A 185 16.75 13.18 1.99
N LEU A 186 15.78 13.14 1.07
CA LEU A 186 16.01 13.06 -0.37
C LEU A 186 16.38 14.46 -0.90
N ASN A 187 17.27 14.52 -1.89
CA ASN A 187 17.63 15.78 -2.55
C ASN A 187 16.41 16.45 -3.22
N TYR A 188 16.21 17.74 -2.97
CA TYR A 188 15.06 18.52 -3.47
C TYR A 188 15.01 18.64 -4.99
N ASP A 189 16.16 18.64 -5.66
CA ASP A 189 16.31 18.83 -7.09
C ASP A 189 16.40 17.52 -7.89
N THR A 190 16.02 16.39 -7.26
CA THR A 190 16.17 15.06 -7.85
C THR A 190 14.81 14.36 -7.97
N THR A 191 14.55 13.77 -9.14
CA THR A 191 13.45 12.81 -9.32
C THR A 191 13.95 11.42 -8.94
N TYR A 192 13.26 10.76 -8.03
CA TYR A 192 13.55 9.39 -7.62
C TYR A 192 12.53 8.44 -8.21
N TYR A 193 13.02 7.35 -8.79
CA TYR A 193 12.24 6.25 -9.30
C TYR A 193 12.30 5.11 -8.30
N LEU A 194 11.15 4.50 -8.04
CA LEU A 194 11.05 3.20 -7.40
C LEU A 194 10.66 2.19 -8.46
N PHE A 195 11.48 1.15 -8.60
CA PHE A 195 11.16 -0.04 -9.39
C PHE A 195 11.03 -1.24 -8.47
N ILE A 196 9.87 -1.89 -8.52
CA ILE A 196 9.63 -3.15 -7.86
C ILE A 196 9.67 -4.24 -8.92
N SER A 197 10.66 -5.11 -8.79
CA SER A 197 10.93 -6.21 -9.72
C SER A 197 10.20 -7.49 -9.35
N GLU A 198 10.05 -7.75 -8.05
CA GLU A 198 9.42 -8.97 -7.53
C GLU A 198 8.56 -8.62 -6.32
N ILE A 199 7.32 -9.11 -6.31
CA ILE A 199 6.38 -9.08 -5.19
C ILE A 199 5.59 -10.39 -5.17
N GLN A 200 5.36 -10.92 -3.97
CA GLN A 200 4.58 -12.12 -3.75
C GLN A 200 3.63 -11.91 -2.56
N ASP A 201 2.39 -12.38 -2.67
CA ASP A 201 1.48 -12.43 -1.54
C ASP A 201 1.86 -13.55 -0.54
N LEU A 202 1.09 -13.69 0.54
CA LEU A 202 1.28 -14.77 1.52
C LEU A 202 0.97 -16.18 0.98
N SER A 203 0.20 -16.27 -0.10
CA SER A 203 -0.22 -17.52 -0.74
C SER A 203 0.74 -17.99 -1.83
N GLY A 204 1.71 -17.15 -2.20
CA GLY A 204 2.69 -17.41 -3.23
C GLY A 204 2.36 -16.86 -4.62
N ASN A 205 1.28 -16.10 -4.81
CA ASN A 205 0.97 -15.48 -6.10
C ASN A 205 1.90 -14.30 -6.36
N ARG A 206 2.43 -14.22 -7.58
CA ARG A 206 3.36 -13.17 -8.00
C ARG A 206 2.60 -12.01 -8.60
N GLY A 207 2.94 -10.79 -8.18
CA GLY A 207 2.46 -9.56 -8.81
C GLY A 207 3.34 -9.12 -9.97
N ALA A 208 2.81 -8.18 -10.77
CA ALA A 208 3.54 -7.61 -11.90
C ALA A 208 4.62 -6.60 -11.44
N PRO A 209 5.71 -6.42 -12.21
CA PRO A 209 6.67 -5.36 -11.96
C PRO A 209 6.01 -3.97 -11.99
N PHE A 210 6.52 -3.06 -11.17
CA PHE A 210 5.90 -1.75 -10.96
C PHE A 210 6.93 -0.63 -10.91
N VAL A 211 6.58 0.52 -11.49
CA VAL A 211 7.40 1.74 -11.45
C VAL A 211 6.55 2.92 -11.00
N THR A 212 7.10 3.72 -10.07
CA THR A 212 6.58 5.06 -9.75
C THR A 212 7.73 6.04 -9.56
N THR A 213 7.42 7.33 -9.58
CA THR A 213 8.35 8.43 -9.39
C THR A 213 7.88 9.38 -8.31
N ILE A 214 8.82 9.86 -7.49
CA ILE A 214 8.59 10.95 -6.56
C ILE A 214 9.68 12.00 -6.67
N THR A 215 9.38 13.22 -6.22
CA THR A 215 10.39 14.22 -5.95
C THR A 215 10.02 15.06 -4.72
N PRO A 216 10.98 15.47 -3.88
CA PRO A 216 10.71 16.40 -2.78
C PRO A 216 10.49 17.84 -3.24
N ASP A 217 10.76 18.13 -4.51
CA ASP A 217 10.65 19.47 -5.08
C ASP A 217 9.27 20.08 -4.89
N THR A 218 9.25 21.38 -4.65
CA THR A 218 8.02 22.15 -4.51
C THR A 218 7.60 22.82 -5.81
N ILE A 219 8.54 23.02 -6.74
CA ILE A 219 8.34 23.62 -8.06
C ILE A 219 8.72 22.57 -9.10
N TYR A 220 7.74 21.77 -9.49
CA TYR A 220 7.97 20.59 -10.32
C TYR A 220 7.33 20.73 -11.70
N ASN A 221 8.16 20.73 -12.74
CA ASN A 221 7.73 20.77 -14.13
C ASN A 221 8.49 19.73 -14.95
N PRO A 222 8.07 18.45 -14.93
CA PRO A 222 8.80 17.39 -15.61
C PRO A 222 8.69 17.50 -17.12
N ILE A 223 9.75 17.05 -17.77
CA ILE A 223 9.78 16.78 -19.21
C ILE A 223 9.73 15.26 -19.39
N PHE A 224 9.07 14.79 -20.43
CA PHE A 224 8.91 13.36 -20.68
C PHE A 224 9.70 12.92 -21.91
N ILE A 225 10.59 11.95 -21.73
CA ILE A 225 11.23 11.23 -22.84
C ILE A 225 10.37 10.02 -23.16
N ARG A 226 9.82 10.00 -24.37
CA ARG A 226 8.93 8.94 -24.88
C ARG A 226 9.59 8.27 -26.07
N GLY A 227 9.43 6.97 -26.18
CA GLY A 227 9.94 6.25 -27.33
C GLY A 227 9.45 4.83 -27.44
N LYS A 228 9.98 4.13 -28.44
CA LYS A 228 9.67 2.74 -28.73
C LYS A 228 10.91 1.88 -28.72
N ALA A 229 10.81 0.68 -28.18
CA ALA A 229 11.78 -0.38 -28.27
C ALA A 229 11.27 -1.44 -29.27
N VAL A 230 12.11 -1.80 -30.24
CA VAL A 230 11.75 -2.73 -31.31
C VAL A 230 12.80 -3.81 -31.47
N PHE A 231 12.37 -5.06 -31.61
CA PHE A 231 13.20 -6.22 -31.92
C PHE A 231 12.75 -6.79 -33.27
N ASN A 232 13.65 -6.84 -34.26
CA ASN A 232 13.32 -7.23 -35.64
C ASN A 232 12.08 -6.50 -36.18
N ASP A 233 12.07 -5.16 -36.04
CA ASP A 233 10.98 -4.26 -36.43
C ASP A 233 9.61 -4.52 -35.76
N THR A 234 9.57 -5.41 -34.76
CA THR A 234 8.38 -5.70 -33.96
C THR A 234 8.48 -5.00 -32.60
N PRO A 235 7.43 -4.32 -32.10
CA PRO A 235 7.44 -3.74 -30.77
C PRO A 235 7.74 -4.79 -29.69
N LEU A 236 8.64 -4.46 -28.76
CA LEU A 236 8.97 -5.35 -27.65
C LEU A 236 7.73 -5.58 -26.77
N ALA A 237 7.28 -6.82 -26.61
CA ALA A 237 6.07 -7.12 -25.83
C ALA A 237 6.16 -6.60 -24.39
N SER A 238 7.27 -6.90 -23.70
CA SER A 238 7.56 -6.45 -22.34
C SER A 238 9.06 -6.32 -22.10
N GLY A 239 9.46 -5.40 -21.22
CA GLY A 239 10.86 -5.23 -20.84
C GLY A 239 11.07 -4.13 -19.81
N ILE A 240 12.32 -3.76 -19.60
CA ILE A 240 12.75 -2.68 -18.71
C ILE A 240 13.65 -1.73 -19.50
N GLY A 241 13.39 -0.43 -19.37
CA GLY A 241 14.30 0.62 -19.81
C GLY A 241 15.01 1.24 -18.61
N LEU A 242 16.31 1.47 -18.73
CA LEU A 242 17.12 2.22 -17.78
C LEU A 242 17.60 3.51 -18.43
N LEU A 243 17.35 4.64 -17.76
CA LEU A 243 17.81 5.96 -18.16
C LEU A 243 19.10 6.27 -17.41
N GLY A 244 20.13 6.73 -18.12
CA GLY A 244 21.40 7.08 -17.50
C GLY A 244 22.25 8.08 -18.27
N TYR A 245 23.33 8.48 -17.60
CA TYR A 245 24.46 9.21 -18.19
C TYR A 245 25.74 8.41 -17.84
N GLU A 246 26.41 8.77 -16.76
CA GLU A 246 27.46 7.95 -16.11
C GLU A 246 26.90 6.98 -15.05
N LYS A 247 25.68 7.26 -14.58
CA LYS A 247 24.96 6.48 -13.57
C LYS A 247 23.52 6.30 -14.02
N ILE A 248 22.86 5.26 -13.50
CA ILE A 248 21.43 5.06 -13.71
C ILE A 248 20.67 6.12 -12.90
N LEU A 249 19.85 6.89 -13.61
CA LEU A 249 19.05 7.99 -13.09
C LEU A 249 17.57 7.62 -12.96
N GLY A 250 17.08 6.72 -13.82
CA GLY A 250 15.67 6.35 -13.85
C GLY A 250 15.42 5.00 -14.51
N VAL A 251 14.19 4.55 -14.41
CA VAL A 251 13.73 3.24 -14.88
C VAL A 251 12.30 3.35 -15.39
N SER A 252 11.96 2.59 -16.42
CA SER A 252 10.61 2.46 -16.97
C SER A 252 10.33 1.00 -17.23
N THR A 253 9.10 0.56 -17.01
CA THR A 253 8.61 -0.67 -17.64
C THR A 253 8.37 -0.39 -19.13
N ILE A 254 8.49 -1.43 -19.94
CA ILE A 254 8.14 -1.41 -21.36
C ILE A 254 6.95 -2.33 -21.55
N SER A 255 5.92 -1.82 -22.22
CA SER A 255 4.74 -2.57 -22.62
C SER A 255 4.40 -2.20 -24.04
N GLN A 256 4.22 -3.19 -24.91
CA GLN A 256 3.92 -2.98 -26.33
C GLN A 256 4.94 -2.06 -27.03
N GLY A 257 6.20 -2.18 -26.63
CA GLY A 257 7.35 -1.44 -27.12
C GLY A 257 7.49 -0.04 -26.51
N GLU A 258 6.51 0.49 -25.80
CA GLU A 258 6.56 1.88 -25.36
C GLU A 258 7.31 2.04 -24.03
N PHE A 259 8.13 3.09 -23.93
CA PHE A 259 8.76 3.52 -22.68
C PHE A 259 8.49 5.00 -22.41
N LEU A 260 8.51 5.36 -21.13
CA LEU A 260 8.30 6.73 -20.66
C LEU A 260 9.21 7.04 -19.49
N PHE A 261 10.08 8.03 -19.64
CA PHE A 261 10.88 8.58 -18.55
C PHE A 261 10.48 10.01 -18.23
N GLU A 262 10.51 10.32 -16.94
CA GLU A 262 10.27 11.64 -16.37
C GLU A 262 11.60 12.30 -15.98
N VAL A 263 12.01 13.32 -16.74
CA VAL A 263 13.29 14.01 -16.59
C VAL A 263 13.09 15.49 -16.26
N ARG A 264 14.16 16.15 -15.84
CA ARG A 264 14.12 17.56 -15.41
C ARG A 264 14.57 18.56 -16.47
N ASP A 265 15.23 18.08 -17.52
CA ASP A 265 15.71 18.91 -18.61
C ASP A 265 15.52 18.21 -19.96
N SER A 266 15.74 18.96 -21.04
CA SER A 266 15.63 18.47 -22.40
C SER A 266 16.93 17.90 -22.96
N SER A 267 17.91 17.57 -22.09
CA SER A 267 19.18 17.01 -22.54
C SER A 267 18.98 15.67 -23.22
N LYS A 268 20.01 15.23 -23.96
CA LYS A 268 20.08 13.85 -24.44
C LYS A 268 20.51 12.95 -23.29
N TYR A 269 19.81 11.84 -23.11
CA TYR A 269 20.11 10.81 -22.14
C TYR A 269 20.44 9.51 -22.87
N PHE A 270 21.17 8.61 -22.22
CA PHE A 270 21.39 7.27 -22.72
C PHE A 270 20.33 6.34 -22.13
N ILE A 271 19.62 5.60 -22.99
CA ILE A 271 18.62 4.64 -22.56
C ILE A 271 19.08 3.24 -22.98
N GLN A 272 19.16 2.35 -21.99
CA GLN A 272 19.38 0.92 -22.19
C GLN A 272 18.05 0.20 -22.04
N VAL A 273 17.74 -0.71 -22.95
CA VAL A 273 16.52 -1.50 -22.94
C VAL A 273 16.86 -2.98 -22.87
N PHE A 274 16.12 -3.69 -22.01
CA PHE A 274 16.27 -5.11 -21.74
C PHE A 274 14.91 -5.79 -21.92
N GLY A 275 14.85 -6.76 -22.84
CA GLY A 275 13.77 -7.74 -22.95
C GLY A 275 14.25 -9.12 -22.47
N GLU A 276 13.38 -10.12 -22.58
CA GLU A 276 13.68 -11.49 -22.12
C GLU A 276 14.93 -12.08 -22.80
N ASN A 277 15.06 -11.89 -24.12
CA ASN A 277 16.14 -12.45 -24.94
C ASN A 277 16.75 -11.43 -25.91
N CYS A 278 16.56 -10.14 -25.63
CA CYS A 278 17.11 -9.06 -26.44
C CYS A 278 17.51 -7.88 -25.57
N TYR A 279 18.46 -7.10 -26.07
CA TYR A 279 18.88 -5.86 -25.44
C TYR A 279 19.26 -4.83 -26.50
N GLY A 280 19.24 -3.55 -26.15
CA GLY A 280 19.72 -2.49 -27.01
C GLY A 280 19.92 -1.21 -26.21
N ALA A 281 20.62 -0.25 -26.78
CA ALA A 281 20.79 1.04 -26.14
C ALA A 281 20.99 2.13 -27.19
N ASP A 282 20.47 3.32 -26.91
CA ASP A 282 20.68 4.49 -27.76
C ASP A 282 20.52 5.78 -26.94
N SER A 283 20.95 6.90 -27.51
CA SER A 283 20.63 8.23 -27.02
C SER A 283 19.17 8.58 -27.29
N ALA A 284 18.54 9.27 -26.36
CA ALA A 284 17.15 9.72 -26.46
C ALA A 284 16.98 11.11 -25.86
N SER A 285 16.06 11.91 -26.41
CA SER A 285 15.69 13.21 -25.85
C SER A 285 14.20 13.44 -25.94
N ALA A 286 13.68 14.37 -25.14
CA ALA A 286 12.27 14.73 -25.17
C ALA A 286 11.85 15.47 -26.45
N LEU A 287 12.82 15.95 -27.24
CA LEU A 287 12.59 16.70 -28.47
C LEU A 287 12.63 15.81 -29.71
N ASP A 288 13.05 14.55 -29.57
CA ASP A 288 13.29 13.61 -30.67
C ASP A 288 12.23 12.49 -30.73
N THR A 289 12.12 11.87 -31.90
CA THR A 289 11.44 10.56 -32.02
C THR A 289 12.41 9.47 -31.59
N ASN A 290 12.22 8.92 -30.40
CA ASN A 290 13.15 7.94 -29.84
C ASN A 290 12.73 6.52 -30.23
N ILE A 291 13.60 5.80 -30.95
CA ILE A 291 13.43 4.39 -31.28
C ILE A 291 14.72 3.64 -30.91
N ILE A 292 14.60 2.67 -30.01
CA ILE A 292 15.72 1.83 -29.57
C ILE A 292 15.60 0.48 -30.27
N LYS A 293 16.57 0.17 -31.13
CA LYS A 293 16.65 -1.12 -31.81
C LYS A 293 17.35 -2.14 -30.93
N LEU A 294 16.71 -3.28 -30.73
CA LEU A 294 17.21 -4.36 -29.89
C LEU A 294 17.92 -5.41 -30.75
N MET A 295 18.94 -6.02 -30.18
CA MET A 295 19.71 -7.13 -30.74
C MET A 295 19.51 -8.37 -29.86
N PRO A 296 19.66 -9.59 -30.41
CA PRO A 296 19.57 -10.80 -29.61
C PRO A 296 20.63 -10.83 -28.51
N GLY A 297 20.23 -11.24 -27.31
CA GLY A 297 21.15 -11.37 -26.18
C GLY A 297 20.41 -11.39 -24.84
N VAL A 298 20.99 -12.07 -23.86
CA VAL A 298 20.46 -12.11 -22.49
C VAL A 298 21.31 -11.18 -21.64
N SER A 299 20.66 -10.30 -20.90
CA SER A 299 21.31 -9.46 -19.92
C SER A 299 20.65 -9.63 -18.57
N ASN A 300 21.46 -9.77 -17.52
CA ASN A 300 20.96 -9.88 -16.16
C ASN A 300 20.81 -8.47 -15.57
N LEU A 301 19.56 -8.04 -15.39
CA LEU A 301 19.23 -6.73 -14.82
C LEU A 301 19.89 -6.49 -13.45
N ASP A 302 19.99 -7.52 -12.61
CA ASP A 302 20.62 -7.43 -11.28
C ASP A 302 22.11 -7.10 -11.38
N SER A 303 22.79 -7.58 -12.43
CA SER A 303 24.21 -7.30 -12.65
C SER A 303 24.47 -5.86 -13.11
N ILE A 304 23.45 -5.19 -13.65
CA ILE A 304 23.54 -3.82 -14.16
C ILE A 304 23.16 -2.80 -13.07
N ILE A 305 22.20 -3.16 -12.21
CA ILE A 305 21.70 -2.26 -11.17
C ILE A 305 22.62 -2.22 -9.94
N ASN A 306 23.33 -3.31 -9.63
CA ASN A 306 24.15 -3.42 -8.41
C ASN A 306 25.51 -2.73 -8.53
#